data_AF-A0A9E2YTU0-F1
#
_entry.id   AF-A0A9E2YTU0-F1
#
_cell.length_a   1.000
_cell.length_b   1.000
_cell.length_c   1.000
_cell.angle_alpha   90.00
_cell.angle_beta   90.00
_cell.angle_gamma   90.00
#
_symmetry.space_group_name_H-M   'P 1'
#
loop_
_entity.id
_entity.type
_entity.pdbx_description
1 polymer ?
#
loop_
_entity_poly.entity_id
_entity_poly.type
_entity_poly.pdbx_seq_one_letter_code
_entity_poly.pdbx_strand_id
1 'polypeptide(L)'
;MRRFAVLLLLSAAAHAADRDAVLWYRQPASTWNEALPVGNGRLGAMVFGGVASERIQLNDATVWAGEKRDRNNPAGANAIPEVRRLLFAGKPLEAERLAE
;
A
#
# COMPACT_ATOMS: atom_id res chain seq x y z
N MET A 1 47.99 -6.46 -39.92
CA MET A 1 47.71 -7.43 -38.84
C MET A 1 46.37 -7.09 -38.19
N ARG A 2 45.44 -8.05 -38.29
CA ARG A 2 44.20 -8.33 -37.52
C ARG A 2 43.50 -7.19 -36.76
N ARG A 3 42.38 -6.72 -37.33
CA ARG A 3 41.28 -6.06 -36.60
C ARG A 3 40.48 -7.14 -35.86
N PHE A 4 40.40 -7.07 -34.53
CA PHE A 4 39.47 -7.87 -33.74
C PHE A 4 38.16 -7.08 -33.59
N ALA A 5 37.11 -7.53 -34.26
CA ALA A 5 35.75 -7.10 -33.98
C ALA A 5 35.14 -8.13 -33.02
N VAL A 6 34.97 -7.76 -31.75
CA VAL A 6 34.17 -8.52 -30.80
C VAL A 6 32.73 -8.07 -30.99
N LEU A 7 31.92 -8.88 -31.69
CA LEU A 7 30.47 -8.73 -31.66
C LEU A 7 29.97 -9.32 -30.34
N LEU A 8 29.65 -8.44 -29.38
CA LEU A 8 28.85 -8.80 -28.21
C LEU A 8 27.40 -8.96 -28.67
N LEU A 9 27.01 -10.21 -28.94
CA LEU A 9 25.60 -10.60 -29.03
C LEU A 9 25.00 -10.50 -27.61
N LEU A 10 24.41 -9.35 -27.28
CA LEU A 10 23.44 -9.28 -26.19
C LEU A 10 22.24 -10.14 -26.57
N SER A 11 22.22 -11.39 -26.10
CA SER A 11 20.99 -12.15 -26.04
C SER A 11 20.08 -11.47 -25.02
N ALA A 12 19.20 -10.59 -25.50
CA ALA A 12 18.04 -10.18 -24.73
C ALA A 12 17.11 -11.40 -24.66
N ALA A 13 17.33 -12.25 -23.66
CA ALA A 13 16.29 -13.18 -23.22
C ALA A 13 15.12 -12.32 -22.74
N ALA A 14 14.18 -12.05 -23.64
CA ALA A 14 12.88 -11.52 -23.26
C ALA A 14 12.30 -12.54 -22.28
N HIS A 15 12.27 -12.20 -20.99
CA HIS A 15 11.46 -12.93 -20.03
C HIS A 15 10.02 -12.82 -20.54
N ALA A 16 9.50 -13.92 -21.09
CA ALA A 16 8.08 -14.02 -21.35
C ALA A 16 7.41 -13.85 -19.98
N ALA A 17 6.76 -12.70 -19.78
CA ALA A 17 6.01 -12.46 -18.57
C ALA A 17 5.03 -13.62 -18.39
N ASP A 18 5.06 -14.24 -17.21
CA ASP A 18 4.13 -15.29 -16.84
C ASP A 18 2.70 -14.76 -17.07
N ARG A 19 2.01 -15.34 -18.04
CA ARG A 19 0.69 -14.88 -18.48
C ARG A 19 -0.33 -15.00 -17.34
N ASP A 20 -0.05 -15.86 -16.36
CA ASP A 20 -0.91 -16.09 -15.21
C ASP A 20 -0.81 -14.95 -14.17
N ALA A 21 0.24 -14.12 -14.24
CA ALA A 21 0.47 -12.99 -13.33
C ALA A 21 0.06 -11.62 -13.92
N VAL A 22 -0.79 -11.59 -14.95
CA VAL A 22 -1.23 -10.36 -15.61
C VAL A 22 -2.70 -10.07 -15.36
N LEU A 23 -2.99 -8.93 -14.74
CA LEU A 23 -4.34 -8.36 -14.69
C LEU A 23 -4.59 -7.59 -15.98
N TRP A 24 -5.62 -7.99 -16.75
CA TRP A 24 -5.98 -7.36 -18.01
C TRP A 24 -7.50 -7.21 -18.14
N TYR A 25 -7.94 -6.14 -18.80
CA TYR A 25 -9.35 -5.78 -18.92
C TYR A 25 -9.68 -5.29 -20.32
N ARG A 26 -10.93 -5.53 -20.76
CA ARG A 26 -11.42 -5.14 -22.10
C ARG A 26 -11.99 -3.72 -22.16
N GLN A 27 -12.09 -3.04 -21.02
CA GLN A 27 -12.71 -1.72 -20.91
C GLN A 27 -11.97 -0.85 -19.88
N PRO A 28 -11.99 0.49 -20.03
CA PRO A 28 -11.47 1.41 -19.02
C PRO A 28 -12.22 1.31 -17.70
N ALA A 29 -11.56 1.72 -16.60
CA ALA A 29 -12.16 1.85 -15.29
C ALA A 29 -13.16 3.02 -15.25
N SER A 30 -14.37 2.75 -14.75
CA SER A 30 -15.40 3.76 -14.48
C SER A 30 -15.33 4.27 -13.05
N THR A 31 -14.82 3.45 -12.12
CA THR A 31 -14.65 3.78 -10.71
C THR A 31 -13.24 3.46 -10.22
N TRP A 32 -12.89 4.01 -9.06
CA TRP A 32 -11.56 3.80 -8.46
C TRP A 32 -11.22 2.33 -8.20
N ASN A 33 -12.22 1.51 -7.82
CA ASN A 33 -12.03 0.09 -7.52
C ASN A 33 -11.67 -0.76 -8.76
N GLU A 34 -11.85 -0.21 -9.97
CA GLU A 34 -11.54 -0.88 -11.23
C GLU A 34 -10.19 -0.44 -11.82
N ALA A 35 -9.61 0.65 -11.31
CA ALA A 35 -8.34 1.19 -11.79
C ALA A 35 -7.16 0.35 -11.28
N LEU A 36 -6.07 0.32 -12.04
CA LEU A 36 -4.92 -0.53 -11.72
C LEU A 36 -3.86 0.22 -10.90
N PRO A 37 -3.45 -0.33 -9.74
CA PRO A 37 -2.42 0.29 -8.90
C PRO A 37 -1.02 0.04 -9.46
N VAL A 38 -0.20 1.08 -9.44
CA VAL A 38 1.25 1.02 -9.67
C VAL A 38 1.97 1.82 -8.60
N GLY A 39 3.21 1.47 -8.25
CA GLY A 39 3.98 2.22 -7.27
C GLY A 39 5.40 1.73 -7.04
N ASN A 40 6.19 2.55 -6.35
CA ASN A 40 7.60 2.27 -6.02
C ASN A 40 7.87 2.25 -4.50
N GLY A 41 6.82 2.11 -3.70
CA GLY A 41 6.88 2.16 -2.23
C GLY A 41 6.76 3.57 -1.63
N ARG A 42 7.10 4.64 -2.38
CA ARG A 42 6.84 6.03 -1.96
C ARG A 42 5.70 6.67 -2.73
N LEU A 43 5.79 6.64 -4.06
CA LEU A 43 4.75 7.13 -4.95
C LEU A 43 3.86 5.98 -5.38
N GLY A 44 2.56 6.26 -5.45
CA GLY A 44 1.54 5.36 -5.98
C GLY A 44 0.69 6.07 -7.02
N ALA A 45 0.10 5.29 -7.91
CA ALA A 45 -0.89 5.80 -8.84
C ALA A 45 -1.96 4.76 -9.15
N MET A 46 -3.15 5.23 -9.48
CA MET A 46 -4.24 4.41 -10.02
C MET A 46 -4.48 4.80 -11.47
N VAL A 47 -4.33 3.84 -12.38
CA VAL A 47 -4.45 4.02 -13.83
C VAL A 47 -5.85 3.60 -14.29
N PHE A 48 -6.61 4.52 -14.90
CA PHE A 48 -8.00 4.26 -15.29
C PHE A 48 -8.13 3.71 -16.71
N GLY A 49 -7.20 4.00 -17.62
CA GLY A 49 -7.19 3.46 -18.99
C GLY A 49 -8.13 4.19 -19.96
N GLY A 50 -8.48 5.44 -19.68
CA GLY A 50 -9.43 6.21 -20.49
C GLY A 50 -8.86 6.56 -21.88
N VAL A 51 -9.57 6.20 -22.95
CA VAL A 51 -9.06 6.31 -24.33
C VAL A 51 -8.98 7.75 -24.83
N ALA A 52 -10.06 8.53 -24.69
CA ALA A 52 -10.09 9.93 -25.13
C ALA A 52 -9.48 10.89 -24.09
N SER A 53 -9.62 10.54 -22.81
CA SER A 53 -9.07 11.28 -21.68
C SER A 53 -8.72 10.30 -20.58
N GLU A 54 -7.44 10.29 -20.20
CA GLU A 54 -6.94 9.44 -19.13
C GLU A 54 -7.03 10.17 -17.79
N ARG A 55 -7.27 9.39 -16.72
CA ARG A 55 -7.14 9.83 -15.34
C ARG A 55 -6.11 8.96 -14.64
N ILE A 56 -5.00 9.58 -14.23
CA ILE A 56 -4.05 8.97 -13.31
C ILE A 56 -4.23 9.65 -11.95
N GLN A 57 -4.79 8.94 -10.97
CA GLN A 57 -4.80 9.44 -9.59
C GLN A 57 -3.43 9.17 -8.97
N LEU A 58 -2.91 10.11 -8.17
CA LEU A 58 -1.60 10.00 -7.54
C LEU A 58 -1.70 9.93 -6.02
N ASN A 59 -0.75 9.23 -5.41
CA ASN A 59 -0.51 9.17 -3.97
C ASN A 59 0.99 9.36 -3.67
N ASP A 60 1.27 9.93 -2.51
CA ASP A 60 2.59 9.91 -1.87
C ASP A 60 2.44 9.38 -0.44
N ALA A 61 3.31 8.45 -0.06
CA ALA A 61 3.26 7.74 1.22
C ALA A 61 3.38 8.67 2.45
N THR A 62 3.83 9.90 2.27
CA THR A 62 4.06 10.87 3.35
C THR A 62 2.98 11.94 3.48
N VAL A 63 2.00 11.98 2.56
CA VAL A 63 0.91 12.96 2.61
C VAL A 63 -0.14 12.51 3.64
N TRP A 64 0.09 12.94 4.88
CA TRP A 64 -0.80 12.71 6.02
C TRP A 64 -1.27 14.04 6.60
N ALA A 65 -2.50 14.07 7.09
CA ALA A 65 -3.02 15.22 7.80
C ALA A 65 -2.52 15.27 9.25
N GLY A 66 -2.44 16.49 9.79
CA GLY A 66 -2.05 16.75 11.17
C GLY A 66 -0.56 17.06 11.33
N GLU A 67 -0.12 17.02 12.57
CA GLU A 67 1.22 17.41 12.98
C GLU A 67 1.77 16.44 14.04
N LYS A 68 3.03 16.66 14.44
CA LYS A 68 3.62 15.92 15.54
C LYS A 68 2.82 16.19 16.83
N ARG A 69 2.26 15.14 17.42
CA ARG A 69 1.45 15.22 18.64
C ARG A 69 1.93 14.20 19.67
N ASP A 70 1.94 14.60 20.94
CA ASP A 70 2.01 13.63 22.03
C ASP A 70 0.65 12.96 22.16
N ARG A 71 0.65 11.63 22.01
CA ARG A 71 -0.56 10.79 22.12
C ARG A 71 -0.52 9.92 23.38
N ASN A 72 0.45 10.13 24.26
CA ASN A 72 0.55 9.39 25.51
C ASN A 72 -0.55 9.84 26.47
N ASN A 73 -1.32 8.88 26.99
CA ASN A 73 -2.25 9.11 28.08
C ASN A 73 -1.52 8.90 29.42
N PRO A 74 -1.31 9.94 30.26
CA PRO A 74 -0.60 9.80 31.53
C PRO A 74 -1.34 8.90 32.54
N ALA A 75 -2.66 8.77 32.42
CA ALA A 75 -3.46 7.88 33.27
C ALA A 75 -3.40 6.41 32.81
N GLY A 76 -2.96 6.15 31.57
CA GLY A 76 -3.06 4.83 30.94
C GLY A 76 -2.35 3.72 31.72
N ALA A 77 -1.13 3.99 32.20
CA ALA A 77 -0.35 2.98 32.95
C ALA A 77 -1.06 2.51 34.22
N ASN A 78 -1.74 3.42 34.92
CA ASN A 78 -2.44 3.12 36.17
C ASN A 78 -3.75 2.34 35.93
N ALA A 79 -4.35 2.43 34.74
CA ALA A 79 -5.58 1.72 34.40
C ALA A 79 -5.32 0.23 34.03
N ILE A 80 -4.12 -0.11 33.57
CA ILE A 80 -3.79 -1.47 33.07
C ILE A 80 -4.09 -2.60 34.07
N PRO A 81 -3.76 -2.50 35.37
CA PRO A 81 -4.06 -3.58 36.32
C PRO A 81 -5.56 -3.88 36.41
N GLU A 82 -6.39 -2.84 36.41
CA GLU A 82 -7.84 -3.00 36.53
C GLU A 82 -8.49 -3.47 35.23
N VAL A 83 -8.03 -2.97 34.09
CA VAL A 83 -8.44 -3.48 32.77
C VAL A 83 -8.17 -4.99 32.68
N ARG A 84 -6.98 -5.46 33.09
CA ARG A 84 -6.65 -6.89 33.11
C ARG A 84 -7.55 -7.67 34.07
N ARG A 85 -7.82 -7.13 35.27
CA ARG A 85 -8.70 -7.77 36.25
C ARG A 85 -10.11 -7.97 35.67
N LEU A 86 -10.67 -6.95 35.02
CA LEU A 86 -12.00 -7.01 34.40
C LEU A 86 -12.05 -8.04 33.26
N LEU A 87 -11.02 -8.10 32.41
CA LEU A 87 -10.92 -9.10 31.35
C LEU A 87 -10.89 -10.54 31.91
N PHE A 88 -10.06 -10.80 32.92
CA PHE A 88 -10.00 -12.12 33.55
C PHE A 88 -11.28 -12.49 34.32
N ALA A 89 -12.04 -11.49 34.76
CA ALA A 89 -13.35 -11.67 35.36
C ALA A 89 -14.49 -11.85 34.34
N GLY A 90 -14.18 -11.89 33.03
CA GLY A 90 -15.19 -12.04 31.98
C GLY A 90 -16.04 -10.79 31.73
N LYS A 91 -15.50 -9.59 32.05
CA LYS A 91 -16.20 -8.30 31.96
C LYS A 91 -15.59 -7.39 30.87
N PRO A 92 -15.69 -7.75 29.57
CA PRO A 92 -15.03 -6.99 28.50
C PRO A 92 -15.60 -5.58 28.30
N LEU A 93 -16.91 -5.38 28.45
CA LEU A 93 -17.54 -4.06 28.28
C LEU A 93 -17.16 -3.07 29.40
N GLU A 94 -16.90 -3.56 30.62
CA GLU A 94 -16.39 -2.72 31.71
C GLU A 94 -14.91 -2.37 31.47
N ALA A 95 -14.13 -3.32 30.94
CA ALA A 95 -12.72 -3.12 30.63
C ALA A 95 -12.51 -2.11 29.48
N GLU A 96 -13.32 -2.19 28.41
CA GLU A 96 -13.29 -1.27 27.27
C GLU A 96 -13.62 0.15 27.71
N ARG A 97 -14.71 0.34 28.47
CA ARG A 97 -15.11 1.65 29.00
C ARG A 97 -14.05 2.31 29.87
N LEU A 98 -13.22 1.51 30.56
CA LEU A 98 -12.11 2.02 31.36
C LEU A 98 -10.88 2.37 30.51
N ALA A 99 -10.75 1.77 29.32
CA ALA A 99 -9.62 1.96 28.42
C ALA A 99 -9.85 3.05 27.34
N GLU A 100 -11.10 3.42 27.07
CA GLU A 100 -11.50 4.60 26.29
C GLU A 100 -11.19 5.92 27.00
#